data_AF-A0AAV8CXA8-F1
#
_entry.id   AF-A0AAV8CXA8-F1
#
_cell.length_a   1.000
_cell.length_b   1.000
_cell.length_c   1.000
_cell.angle_alpha   90.00
_cell.angle_beta   90.00
_cell.angle_gamma   90.00
#
_symmetry.space_group_name_H-M   'P 1'
#
loop_
_entity.id
_entity.type
_entity.pdbx_description
1 polymer ?
#
loop_
_entity_poly.entity_id
_entity_poly.type
_entity_poly.pdbx_seq_one_letter_code
_entity_poly.pdbx_strand_id
1 'polypeptide(L)'
;MLDPQILQQGWIAQLKGVAELAEVCLRLKGEERPAMKEVEMRLEELMLQKRHVHPWTAGSSGEQQRLLQLEGGTTTRQYSFEQEIENSSSFPR
;
A
#
# COMPACT_ATOMS: atom_id res chain seq x y z
N MET A 1 14.31 13.40 13.42
CA MET A 1 14.86 14.28 12.36
C MET A 1 14.59 13.63 11.01
N LEU A 2 14.32 14.42 9.98
CA LEU A 2 14.17 13.92 8.60
C LEU A 2 15.53 13.75 7.95
N ASP A 3 15.63 12.81 7.01
CA ASP A 3 16.85 12.57 6.24
C ASP A 3 17.23 13.84 5.44
N PRO A 4 18.50 14.31 5.53
CA PRO A 4 18.98 15.49 4.81
C PRO A 4 18.74 15.43 3.29
N GLN A 5 18.80 14.24 2.69
CA GLN A 5 18.61 14.03 1.26
C GLN A 5 17.16 14.31 0.84
N ILE A 6 16.19 13.99 1.71
CA ILE A 6 14.77 14.26 1.49
C ILE A 6 14.49 15.78 1.51
N LEU A 7 15.17 16.50 2.41
CA LEU A 7 15.08 17.96 2.48
C LEU A 7 15.64 18.64 1.22
N GLN A 8 16.79 18.17 0.72
CA GLN A 8 17.41 18.70 -0.50
C GLN A 8 16.57 18.47 -1.76
N GLN A 9 15.89 17.33 -1.85
CA GLN A 9 15.03 17.00 -3.00
C GLN A 9 13.67 17.73 -2.98
N GLY A 10 13.45 18.54 -1.94
CA GLY A 10 12.30 19.43 -1.84
C GLY A 10 10.97 18.71 -1.63
N TRP A 11 10.97 17.53 -0.99
CA TRP A 11 9.75 16.76 -0.67
C TRP A 11 8.94 17.35 0.49
N ILE A 12 9.33 18.51 0.99
CA ILE A 12 8.76 19.13 2.19
C ILE A 12 7.25 19.34 2.06
N ALA A 13 6.78 19.75 0.88
CA ALA A 13 5.36 19.96 0.62
C ALA A 13 4.56 18.64 0.68
N GLN A 14 5.05 17.58 0.04
CA GLN A 14 4.43 16.25 0.07
C GLN A 14 4.40 15.68 1.48
N LEU A 15 5.53 15.76 2.19
CA LEU A 15 5.62 15.28 3.57
C LEU A 15 4.66 16.02 4.50
N LYS A 16 4.52 17.34 4.31
CA LYS A 16 3.55 18.14 5.05
C LYS A 16 2.13 17.66 4.75
N GLY A 17 1.77 17.46 3.48
CA GLY A 17 0.46 16.96 3.11
C GLY A 17 0.16 15.55 3.65
N VAL A 18 1.14 14.63 3.62
CA VAL A 18 0.99 13.29 4.21
C VAL A 18 0.86 13.36 5.73
N ALA A 19 1.62 14.24 6.40
CA ALA A 19 1.51 14.43 7.84
C ALA A 19 0.13 14.98 8.24
N GLU A 20 -0.38 15.98 7.53
CA GLU A 20 -1.73 16.52 7.74
C GLU A 20 -2.80 15.46 7.50
N LEU A 21 -2.66 14.64 6.45
CA LEU A 21 -3.58 13.53 6.18
C LEU A 21 -3.55 12.49 7.32
N ALA A 22 -2.36 12.12 7.79
CA ALA A 22 -2.20 11.19 8.91
C ALA A 22 -2.82 11.73 10.21
N GLU A 23 -2.66 13.02 10.50
CA GLU A 23 -3.28 13.67 11.66
C GLU A 23 -4.81 13.49 11.65
N VAL A 24 -5.46 13.72 10.51
CA VAL A 24 -6.91 13.58 10.37
C VAL A 24 -7.34 12.11 10.48
N CYS A 25 -6.57 11.17 9.90
CA CYS A 25 -6.84 9.74 9.99
C CYS A 25 -6.69 9.18 11.43
N LEU A 26 -5.85 9.81 12.25
CA LEU A 26 -5.53 9.37 13.62
C LEU A 26 -6.40 10.05 14.70
N ARG A 27 -7.45 10.79 14.31
CA ARG A 27 -8.39 11.38 15.27
C ARG A 27 -9.00 10.34 16.19
N LEU A 28 -9.16 10.71 17.47
CA LEU A 28 -9.67 9.82 18.51
C LEU A 28 -11.08 9.32 18.20
N LYS A 29 -11.93 10.22 17.68
CA LYS A 29 -13.30 9.93 17.25
C LYS A 29 -13.31 9.36 15.84
N GLY A 30 -13.94 8.20 15.68
CA GLY A 30 -13.99 7.48 14.40
C GLY A 30 -14.77 8.25 13.34
N GLU A 31 -15.82 8.96 13.76
CA GLU A 31 -16.68 9.78 12.91
C GLU A 31 -15.99 11.02 12.32
N GLU A 32 -14.86 11.45 12.90
CA GLU A 32 -14.07 12.57 12.38
C GLU A 32 -12.98 12.13 11.39
N ARG A 33 -12.78 10.81 11.24
CA ARG A 33 -11.81 10.23 10.31
C ARG A 33 -12.39 10.22 8.90
N PRO A 34 -11.56 10.44 7.87
CA PRO A 34 -12.02 10.48 6.50
C PRO A 34 -12.36 9.07 5.99
N ALA A 35 -13.19 8.99 4.96
CA ALA A 35 -13.43 7.72 4.28
C ALA A 35 -12.17 7.28 3.52
N MET A 36 -11.94 5.97 3.37
CA MET A 36 -10.74 5.48 2.66
C MET A 36 -10.66 5.99 1.21
N LYS A 37 -11.80 6.20 0.55
CA LYS A 37 -11.87 6.83 -0.78
C LYS A 37 -11.35 8.27 -0.79
N GLU A 38 -11.58 9.03 0.28
CA GLU A 38 -11.05 10.39 0.41
C GLU A 38 -9.54 10.38 0.68
N VAL A 39 -9.07 9.43 1.48
CA VAL A 39 -7.64 9.19 1.73
C VAL A 39 -6.93 8.85 0.43
N GLU A 40 -7.50 7.96 -0.39
CA GLU A 40 -6.98 7.58 -1.70
C GLU A 40 -6.84 8.81 -2.62
N MET A 41 -7.91 9.59 -2.80
CA MET A 41 -7.88 10.80 -3.64
C MET A 41 -6.82 11.81 -3.18
N ARG A 42 -6.68 12.03 -1.86
CA ARG A 42 -5.67 12.94 -1.30
C ARG A 42 -4.25 12.43 -1.54
N LEU A 43 -4.02 11.13 -1.43
CA LEU A 43 -2.71 10.53 -1.69
C LEU A 43 -2.35 10.58 -3.17
N GLU A 44 -3.29 10.34 -4.07
CA GLU A 44 -3.09 10.49 -5.52
C GLU A 44 -2.64 11.92 -5.85
N GLU A 45 -3.33 12.94 -5.31
CA GLU A 45 -2.98 14.34 -5.50
C GLU A 45 -1.53 14.65 -5.04
N LEU A 46 -1.16 14.19 -3.83
CA LEU A 46 0.18 14.41 -3.27
C LEU A 46 1.28 13.72 -4.10
N MET A 47 0.98 12.56 -4.68
CA MET A 47 1.90 11.80 -5.53
C MET A 47 2.04 12.41 -6.93
N LEU A 48 0.99 13.01 -7.49
CA LEU A 48 1.05 13.67 -8.81
C LEU A 48 1.92 14.93 -8.82
N GLN A 49 2.05 15.63 -7.68
CA GLN A 49 2.76 16.91 -7.60
C GLN A 49 4.27 16.84 -7.86
N LYS A 50 4.89 15.64 -7.85
CA LYS A 50 6.26 15.43 -8.34
C LYS A 50 6.35 14.11 -9.08
N ARG A 51 6.57 14.18 -10.38
CA ARG A 51 6.79 13.04 -11.30
C ARG A 51 8.11 12.29 -11.04
N HIS A 52 8.44 11.99 -9.80
CA HIS A 52 9.49 11.04 -9.45
C HIS A 52 8.82 9.72 -9.11
N VAL A 53 8.68 8.87 -10.13
CA VAL A 53 8.35 7.45 -9.98
C VAL A 53 9.47 6.84 -9.13
N HIS A 54 9.22 6.65 -7.84
CA HIS A 54 10.16 5.92 -7.00
C HIS A 54 10.22 4.48 -7.53
N PRO A 55 11.39 3.82 -7.58
CA PRO A 55 11.51 2.46 -8.11
C PRO A 55 10.47 1.46 -7.56
N TRP A 56 9.99 1.65 -6.33
CA TRP A 56 8.90 0.87 -5.74
C TRP A 56 7.58 1.02 -6.52
N THR A 57 7.22 2.22 -6.95
CA THR A 57 5.97 2.48 -7.70
C THR A 57 5.92 1.78 -9.07
N ALA A 58 7.06 1.37 -9.63
CA ALA A 58 7.12 0.60 -10.88
C ALA A 58 6.63 -0.86 -10.71
N GLY A 59 6.66 -1.42 -9.50
CA GLY A 59 6.21 -2.79 -9.22
C GLY A 59 4.72 -2.92 -8.92
N SER A 60 4.07 -1.85 -8.44
CA SER A 60 2.71 -1.93 -7.89
C SER A 60 1.63 -2.16 -8.96
N SER A 61 1.85 -1.74 -10.21
CA SER A 61 0.87 -1.94 -11.30
C SER A 61 0.63 -3.42 -11.61
N GLY A 62 1.67 -4.26 -11.54
CA GLY A 62 1.55 -5.71 -11.75
C GLY A 62 0.89 -6.45 -10.59
N GLU A 63 1.06 -5.96 -9.36
CA GLU A 63 0.48 -6.56 -8.16
C GLU A 63 -1.03 -6.29 -8.05
N GLN A 64 -1.46 -5.06 -8.39
CA GLN A 64 -2.88 -4.69 -8.50
C GLN A 64 -3.58 -5.53 -9.58
N GLN A 65 -2.94 -5.73 -10.75
CA GLN A 65 -3.47 -6.59 -11.80
C GLN A 65 -3.53 -8.08 -11.39
N ARG A 66 -2.61 -8.54 -10.55
CA ARG A 66 -2.61 -9.91 -10.01
C ARG A 66 -3.68 -10.12 -8.95
N LEU A 67 -3.98 -9.08 -8.16
CA LEU A 67 -5.05 -9.08 -7.15
C LEU A 67 -6.44 -9.05 -7.82
N LEU A 68 -6.62 -8.20 -8.84
CA LEU A 68 -7.89 -8.07 -9.60
C LEU A 68 -8.24 -9.34 -10.41
N GLN A 69 -7.24 -10.16 -10.77
CA GLN A 69 -7.48 -11.46 -11.43
C GLN A 69 -8.00 -12.54 -10.48
N LEU A 70 -7.91 -12.34 -9.16
CA LEU A 70 -8.39 -13.28 -8.15
C LEU A 70 -9.85 -13.03 -7.76
N GLU A 71 -10.42 -11.85 -8.07
CA GLU A 71 -11.82 -11.50 -7.80
C GLU A 71 -12.78 -12.00 -8.90
N GLY A 72 -12.50 -13.19 -9.43
CA GLY A 72 -13.37 -13.91 -10.37
C GLY A 72 -13.89 -15.24 -9.86
N GLY A 73 -13.66 -15.58 -8.58
CA GLY A 73 -14.05 -16.88 -8.03
C GLY A 73 -14.59 -16.76 -6.61
N THR A 74 -15.91 -16.92 -6.45
CA THR A 74 -16.43 -17.50 -5.21
C THR A 74 -15.74 -18.85 -5.02
N THR A 75 -14.82 -19.03 -4.06
CA THR A 75 -14.55 -20.39 -3.58
C THR A 75 -13.72 -20.41 -2.29
N THR A 76 -14.36 -20.98 -1.26
CA THR A 76 -13.79 -21.71 -0.13
C THR A 76 -12.35 -22.16 -0.34
N ARG A 77 -11.53 -22.07 0.71
CA ARG A 77 -10.23 -22.76 0.84
C ARG A 77 -10.24 -24.11 0.12
N GLN A 78 -9.64 -24.20 -1.06
CA GLN A 78 -9.33 -25.48 -1.68
C GLN A 78 -7.82 -25.64 -1.66
N TYR A 79 -7.30 -25.92 -0.46
CA TYR A 79 -5.99 -26.54 -0.29
C TYR A 79 -6.24 -28.01 0.07
N SER A 80 -5.72 -28.94 -0.72
CA SER A 80 -5.77 -30.38 -0.40
C SER A 80 -4.63 -30.73 0.56
N PHE A 81 -4.90 -31.65 1.48
CA PHE A 81 -3.93 -32.17 2.45
C PHE A 81 -2.66 -32.75 1.79
N GLU A 82 -2.78 -33.25 0.56
CA GLU A 82 -1.66 -33.76 -0.24
C GLU A 82 -0.62 -32.66 -0.53
N GLN A 83 -1.06 -31.41 -0.71
CA GLN A 83 -0.18 -30.28 -0.99
C GLN A 83 0.66 -29.86 0.23
N GLU A 84 0.17 -30.09 1.45
CA GLU A 84 0.95 -29.91 2.68
C GLU A 84 2.03 -30.99 2.83
N ILE A 85 1.71 -32.23 2.45
CA ILE A 85 2.65 -33.36 2.51
C ILE A 85 3.79 -33.15 1.50
N GLU A 86 3.47 -32.74 0.27
CA GLU A 86 4.47 -32.46 -0.76
C GLU A 86 5.39 -31.30 -0.36
N ASN A 87 4.84 -30.20 0.16
CA ASN A 87 5.65 -29.07 0.61
C ASN A 87 6.54 -29.42 1.82
N SER A 88 6.05 -30.28 2.73
CA SER A 88 6.83 -30.74 3.88
C SER A 88 7.92 -31.74 3.49
N SER A 89 7.75 -32.46 2.37
CA SER A 89 8.73 -33.44 1.87
C SER A 89 10.03 -32.81 1.33
N SER A 90 10.04 -31.51 1.06
CA SER A 90 11.22 -30.78 0.57
C SER A 90 12.11 -30.20 1.68
N PHE A 91 11.73 -30.31 2.95
CA PHE A 91 12.51 -29.78 4.08
C PHE A 91 13.00 -30.94 4.97
N PRO A 92 14.32 -31.16 5.10
CA PRO A 92 14.85 -32.16 6.01
C PRO A 92 14.62 -31.75 7.48
N ARG A 93 14.39 -32.73 8.36
CA ARG A 93 14.30 -32.52 9.82
C ARG A 93 15.67 -32.36 10.47
#